data_AF-A0A1A8D681-F1
#
_entry.id   AF-A0A1A8D681-F1
#
_cell.length_a   1.000
_cell.length_b   1.000
_cell.length_c   1.000
_cell.angle_alpha   90.00
_cell.angle_beta   90.00
_cell.angle_gamma   90.00
#
_symmetry.space_group_name_H-M   'P 1'
#
loop_
_entity.id
_entity.type
_entity.pdbx_description
1 polymer ?
#
loop_
_entity_poly.entity_id
_entity_poly.type
_entity_poly.pdbx_seq_one_letter_code
_entity_poly.pdbx_strand_id
1 'polypeptide(L)'
;MQLGLVALAMIILSSMGHSDVLKLSKARRQTRVSTEGPPSCPKGCDRCSEYNGCIKCKPKLFIFLERNDIRQIGVCLPSCPVGYYGTRNPEDNNRCTQCKIDNCEACFNRNFCTKCKEGLYSHSRR
;
A
#
# COMPACT_ATOMS: atom_id res chain seq x y z
N MET A 1 -9.51 -9.27 65.93
CA MET A 1 -8.45 -8.92 64.97
C MET A 1 -7.65 -10.17 64.58
N GLN A 2 -8.21 -11.11 63.79
CA GLN A 2 -7.41 -12.28 63.33
C GLN A 2 -8.01 -13.12 62.19
N LEU A 3 -9.08 -12.68 61.51
CA LEU A 3 -9.63 -13.42 60.36
C LEU A 3 -9.35 -12.79 58.98
N GLY A 4 -8.76 -11.59 58.93
CA GLY A 4 -8.41 -10.93 57.65
C GLY A 4 -7.06 -11.35 57.06
N LEU A 5 -6.18 -12.00 57.84
CA LEU A 5 -4.81 -12.36 57.43
C LEU A 5 -4.71 -13.76 56.80
N VAL A 6 -5.74 -14.60 56.95
CA VAL A 6 -5.74 -15.97 56.39
C VAL A 6 -6.16 -15.98 54.92
N ALA A 7 -6.94 -14.99 54.47
CA ALA A 7 -7.39 -14.89 53.08
C ALA A 7 -6.29 -14.40 52.10
N LEU A 8 -5.29 -13.67 52.59
CA LEU A 8 -4.16 -13.17 51.78
C LEU A 8 -3.04 -14.22 51.61
N ALA A 9 -2.97 -15.22 52.49
CA ALA A 9 -1.97 -16.30 52.41
C ALA A 9 -2.30 -17.37 51.35
N MET A 10 -3.56 -17.44 50.89
CA MET A 10 -3.99 -18.41 49.86
C MET A 10 -3.79 -17.92 48.41
N ILE A 11 -3.34 -16.66 48.20
CA ILE A 11 -3.10 -16.10 46.86
C ILE A 11 -1.62 -16.21 46.44
N ILE A 12 -0.70 -16.58 47.34
CA ILE A 12 0.75 -16.60 47.06
C ILE A 12 1.31 -18.03 46.79
N LEU A 13 0.50 -19.09 46.95
CA LEU A 13 0.97 -20.49 46.86
C LEU A 13 0.75 -21.21 45.51
N SER A 14 0.36 -20.51 44.44
CA SER A 14 0.12 -21.11 43.12
C SER A 14 1.32 -21.07 42.14
N SER A 15 2.55 -20.82 42.61
CA SER A 15 3.73 -20.69 41.72
C SER A 15 4.91 -21.62 42.00
N MET A 16 4.68 -22.79 42.61
CA MET A 16 5.71 -23.83 42.70
C MET A 16 5.13 -25.23 42.48
N GLY A 17 5.02 -25.61 41.20
CA GLY A 17 4.78 -26.98 40.77
C GLY A 17 5.87 -27.43 39.82
N HIS A 18 6.87 -28.14 40.36
CA HIS A 18 7.76 -29.01 39.59
C HIS A 18 6.96 -30.20 39.03
N SER A 19 7.30 -30.67 37.83
CA SER A 19 7.57 -32.09 37.56
C SER A 19 7.77 -32.41 36.06
N ASP A 20 8.93 -33.01 35.81
CA ASP A 20 9.16 -34.25 35.06
C ASP A 20 8.97 -34.35 33.54
N VAL A 21 10.14 -34.51 32.92
CA VAL A 21 10.50 -35.28 31.72
C VAL A 21 9.57 -36.44 31.41
N LEU A 22 9.02 -36.49 30.18
CA LEU A 22 8.78 -37.74 29.46
C LEU A 22 8.90 -37.53 27.95
N LYS A 23 9.91 -38.20 27.37
CA LYS A 23 10.08 -38.39 25.93
C LYS A 23 8.92 -39.21 25.38
N LEU A 24 8.23 -38.75 24.35
CA LEU A 24 7.57 -39.64 23.40
C LEU A 24 7.80 -39.19 21.95
N SER A 25 8.16 -40.19 21.18
CA SER A 25 8.60 -40.24 19.81
C SER A 25 7.61 -39.74 18.76
N LYS A 26 8.15 -38.99 17.79
CA LYS A 26 7.96 -39.17 16.34
C LYS A 26 6.50 -39.22 15.82
N ALA A 27 6.01 -38.05 15.41
CA ALA A 27 5.16 -37.94 14.23
C ALA A 27 5.56 -36.70 13.41
N ARG A 28 6.29 -36.97 12.34
CA ARG A 28 6.73 -36.01 11.32
C ARG A 28 5.50 -35.39 10.64
N ARG A 29 5.02 -34.25 11.12
CA ARG A 29 4.25 -33.31 10.28
C ARG A 29 5.24 -32.27 9.79
N GLN A 30 5.67 -32.43 8.54
CA GLN A 30 6.35 -31.38 7.80
C GLN A 30 5.37 -30.21 7.64
N THR A 31 5.35 -29.30 8.61
CA THR A 31 4.88 -27.95 8.34
C THR A 31 5.85 -27.40 7.32
N ARG A 32 5.40 -27.27 6.07
CA ARG A 32 6.13 -26.53 5.05
C ARG A 32 6.36 -25.13 5.64
N VAL A 33 7.60 -24.86 6.04
CA VAL A 33 8.06 -23.50 6.27
C VAL A 33 7.94 -22.83 4.90
N SER A 34 6.84 -22.10 4.67
CA SER A 34 6.78 -21.20 3.52
C SER A 34 7.91 -20.20 3.73
N THR A 35 8.88 -20.21 2.82
CA THR A 35 9.92 -19.19 2.74
C THR A 35 9.27 -17.90 2.22
N GLU A 36 8.37 -17.32 3.00
CA GLU A 36 7.77 -16.04 2.69
C GLU A 36 8.37 -15.02 3.63
N GLY A 37 9.46 -14.40 3.14
CA GLY A 37 9.87 -13.10 3.66
C GLY A 37 8.72 -12.08 3.53
N PRO A 38 8.85 -10.90 4.15
CA PRO A 38 7.82 -9.86 4.09
C PRO A 38 7.39 -9.65 2.63
N PRO A 39 6.08 -9.47 2.35
CA PRO A 39 5.60 -9.26 0.98
C PRO A 39 6.38 -8.10 0.36
N SER A 40 7.21 -8.44 -0.64
CA SER A 40 8.02 -7.46 -1.34
C SER A 40 7.12 -6.54 -2.15
N CYS A 41 7.48 -5.26 -2.23
CA CYS A 41 6.71 -4.31 -3.04
C CYS A 41 6.60 -4.74 -4.51
N PRO A 42 5.49 -4.38 -5.19
CA PRO A 42 5.30 -4.72 -6.58
C PRO A 42 6.41 -4.15 -7.46
N LYS A 43 6.63 -4.78 -8.63
CA LYS A 43 7.65 -4.33 -9.59
C LYS A 43 7.45 -2.85 -9.93
N GLY A 44 8.52 -2.08 -9.89
CA GLY A 44 8.48 -0.63 -10.17
C GLY A 44 8.16 0.23 -8.94
N CYS A 45 7.85 -0.37 -7.79
CA CYS A 45 7.62 0.33 -6.53
C CYS A 45 8.84 0.23 -5.60
N ASP A 46 9.31 1.35 -5.06
CA ASP A 46 10.39 1.42 -4.08
C ASP A 46 9.87 1.30 -2.65
N ARG A 47 8.70 1.89 -2.36
CA ARG A 47 8.06 1.83 -1.05
C ARG A 47 6.56 1.65 -1.22
N CYS A 48 6.00 0.65 -0.55
CA CYS A 48 4.58 0.31 -0.60
C CYS A 48 4.02 0.15 0.82
N SER A 49 2.69 0.15 0.89
CA SER A 49 1.92 -0.24 2.08
C SER A 49 0.83 -1.20 1.65
N GLU A 50 0.37 -2.02 2.60
CA GLU A 50 -0.69 -3.00 2.37
C GLU A 50 -1.99 -2.35 1.88
N TYR A 51 -2.35 -1.18 2.42
CA TYR A 51 -3.64 -0.54 2.15
C TYR A 51 -3.62 0.49 1.01
N ASN A 52 -2.53 1.26 0.88
CA ASN A 52 -2.45 2.32 -0.13
C ASN A 52 -1.70 1.87 -1.40
N GLY A 53 -1.25 0.62 -1.47
CA GLY A 53 -0.40 0.14 -2.56
C GLY A 53 0.95 0.86 -2.56
N CYS A 54 1.43 1.24 -3.75
CA CYS A 54 2.71 1.92 -3.87
C CYS A 54 2.63 3.37 -3.38
N ILE A 55 3.57 3.76 -2.51
CA ILE A 55 3.71 5.11 -1.97
C ILE A 55 4.84 5.86 -2.71
N LYS A 56 5.89 5.15 -3.13
CA LYS A 56 7.00 5.72 -3.91
C LYS A 56 7.38 4.81 -5.07
N CYS A 57 7.26 5.33 -6.29
CA CYS A 57 7.66 4.63 -7.49
C CYS A 57 9.16 4.79 -7.76
N LYS A 58 9.72 3.82 -8.49
CA LYS A 58 11.06 3.92 -9.06
C LYS A 58 11.21 5.17 -9.93
N PRO A 59 12.43 5.71 -10.05
CA PRO A 59 12.71 6.80 -10.98
C PRO A 59 12.18 6.49 -12.39
N LYS A 60 11.78 7.55 -13.11
CA LYS A 60 11.17 7.53 -14.46
C LYS A 60 9.72 7.06 -14.53
N LEU A 61 9.22 6.29 -13.56
CA LEU A 61 7.81 5.88 -13.51
C LEU A 61 6.93 6.99 -12.92
N PHE A 62 5.63 6.91 -13.22
CA PHE A 62 4.59 7.79 -12.69
C PHE A 62 3.71 7.03 -11.71
N ILE A 63 3.44 7.63 -10.56
CA ILE A 63 2.40 7.14 -9.65
C ILE A 63 1.03 7.55 -10.18
N PHE A 64 0.16 6.56 -10.37
CA PHE A 64 -1.26 6.70 -10.69
C PHE A 64 -2.07 6.25 -9.48
N LEU A 65 -3.04 7.06 -9.09
CA LEU A 65 -3.90 6.76 -7.96
C LEU A 65 -5.22 6.20 -8.47
N GLU A 66 -5.33 4.87 -8.50
CA GLU A 66 -6.54 4.16 -8.90
C GLU A 66 -7.59 4.26 -7.79
N ARG A 67 -8.80 4.69 -8.14
CA ARG A 67 -9.92 4.78 -7.20
C ARG A 67 -10.74 3.50 -7.28
N ASN A 68 -10.80 2.78 -6.17
CA ASN A 68 -11.67 1.62 -5.97
C ASN A 68 -12.62 1.96 -4.80
N ASP A 69 -13.80 2.47 -5.16
CA ASP A 69 -14.81 3.01 -4.23
C ASP A 69 -14.25 4.11 -3.31
N ILE A 70 -14.11 3.79 -2.01
CA ILE A 70 -13.60 4.69 -0.97
C ILE A 70 -12.06 4.65 -0.92
N ARG A 71 -11.44 3.62 -1.51
CA ARG A 71 -10.00 3.40 -1.45
C ARG A 71 -9.30 4.04 -2.64
N GLN A 72 -8.08 4.50 -2.38
CA GLN A 72 -7.17 5.00 -3.40
C GLN A 72 -5.87 4.22 -3.30
N ILE A 73 -5.51 3.53 -4.38
CA ILE A 73 -4.35 2.64 -4.42
C ILE A 73 -3.33 3.21 -5.42
N GLY A 74 -2.08 3.37 -4.97
CA GLY A 74 -0.98 3.82 -5.80
C GLY A 74 -0.42 2.69 -6.67
N VAL A 75 -0.38 2.94 -7.97
CA VAL A 75 0.18 2.04 -8.99
C VAL A 75 1.25 2.78 -9.79
N CYS A 76 2.37 2.13 -10.09
CA CYS A 76 3.45 2.74 -10.86
C CYS A 76 3.33 2.36 -12.34
N LEU A 77 3.23 3.35 -13.21
CA LEU A 77 3.08 3.18 -14.65
C LEU A 77 4.21 3.87 -15.42
N PRO A 78 4.63 3.34 -16.58
CA PRO A 78 5.60 4.00 -17.44
C PRO A 78 5.03 5.23 -18.15
N SER A 79 3.72 5.29 -18.35
CA SER A 79 2.98 6.40 -18.94
C SER A 79 1.59 6.51 -18.29
N CYS A 80 1.01 7.71 -18.30
CA CYS A 80 -0.31 7.94 -17.71
C CYS A 80 -1.44 7.44 -18.63
N PRO A 81 -2.55 6.96 -18.04
CA PRO A 81 -3.71 6.51 -18.81
C PRO A 81 -4.45 7.67 -19.51
N VAL A 82 -5.36 7.34 -20.42
CA VAL A 82 -6.21 8.31 -21.12
C VAL A 82 -6.98 9.18 -20.12
N GLY A 83 -7.07 10.48 -20.40
CA GLY A 83 -7.67 11.45 -19.47
C GLY A 83 -6.74 11.88 -18.32
N TYR A 84 -5.46 11.46 -18.31
CA TYR A 84 -4.45 11.91 -17.37
C TYR A 84 -3.19 12.40 -18.09
N TYR A 85 -2.50 13.37 -17.50
CA TYR A 85 -1.19 13.84 -17.95
C TYR A 85 -0.13 13.62 -16.87
N GLY A 86 1.10 13.38 -17.30
CA GLY A 86 2.23 13.16 -16.40
C GLY A 86 2.85 14.48 -15.93
N THR A 87 2.97 14.65 -14.62
CA THR A 87 3.74 15.75 -14.00
C THR A 87 5.01 15.17 -13.38
N ARG A 88 6.18 15.66 -13.78
CA ARG A 88 7.45 15.28 -13.15
C ARG A 88 7.72 16.19 -11.96
N ASN A 89 7.90 15.62 -10.77
CA ASN A 89 8.36 16.34 -9.58
C ASN A 89 9.66 15.67 -9.10
N PRO A 90 10.82 16.36 -9.17
CA PRO A 90 12.10 15.83 -8.68
C PRO A 90 12.14 15.58 -7.17
N GLU A 91 11.36 16.33 -6.39
CA GLU A 91 11.36 16.25 -4.93
C GLU A 91 10.50 15.08 -4.43
N ASP A 92 9.47 14.71 -5.20
CA ASP A 92 8.50 13.67 -4.87
C ASP A 92 8.51 12.52 -5.92
N ASN A 93 7.32 12.02 -6.26
CA ASN A 93 7.05 11.12 -7.37
C ASN A 93 6.65 11.93 -8.61
N ASN A 94 7.02 11.44 -9.80
CA ASN A 94 6.28 11.79 -11.00
C ASN A 94 4.86 11.24 -10.84
N ARG A 95 3.83 12.02 -11.19
CA ARG A 95 2.43 11.67 -10.91
C ARG A 95 1.54 11.84 -12.12
N CYS A 96 0.57 10.95 -12.25
CA CYS A 96 -0.51 11.10 -13.22
C CYS A 96 -1.60 11.99 -12.62
N THR A 97 -1.89 13.10 -13.29
CA THR A 97 -2.89 14.08 -12.86
C THR A 97 -4.04 14.09 -13.84
N GLN A 98 -5.27 14.08 -13.33
CA GLN A 98 -6.46 14.05 -14.18
C GLN A 98 -6.53 15.32 -15.04
N CYS A 99 -6.88 15.13 -16.31
CA CYS A 99 -7.20 16.19 -17.23
C CYS A 99 -8.52 16.84 -16.83
N LYS A 100 -8.51 18.15 -16.58
CA LYS A 100 -9.70 18.92 -16.18
C LYS A 100 -10.08 19.99 -17.20
N ILE A 101 -9.54 19.90 -18.42
CA ILE A 101 -9.86 20.82 -19.50
C ILE A 101 -11.19 20.37 -20.13
N ASP A 102 -12.14 21.30 -20.24
CA ASP A 102 -13.44 21.01 -20.82
C ASP A 102 -13.31 20.56 -22.28
N ASN A 103 -14.09 19.53 -22.63
CA ASN A 103 -14.09 18.92 -23.96
C ASN A 103 -12.72 18.44 -24.48
N CYS A 104 -11.85 18.02 -23.57
CA CYS A 104 -10.53 17.47 -23.89
C CYS A 104 -10.45 15.96 -23.64
N GLU A 105 -9.95 15.20 -24.61
CA GLU A 105 -9.66 13.76 -24.48
C GLU A 105 -8.25 13.51 -23.94
N ALA A 106 -7.27 14.28 -24.44
CA ALA A 106 -5.89 14.21 -24.01
C ALA A 106 -5.32 15.62 -23.84
N CYS A 107 -4.67 15.86 -22.70
CA CYS A 107 -3.97 17.11 -22.43
C CYS A 107 -2.49 16.87 -22.15
N PHE A 108 -1.67 17.84 -22.53
CA PHE A 108 -0.23 17.85 -22.25
C PHE A 108 0.05 18.29 -20.81
N ASN A 109 -0.68 19.30 -20.36
CA ASN A 109 -0.61 19.85 -19.00
C ASN A 109 -2.00 20.33 -18.58
N ARG A 110 -2.08 20.99 -17.43
CA ARG A 110 -3.35 21.44 -16.84
C ARG A 110 -4.13 22.44 -17.70
N ASN A 111 -3.46 23.13 -18.63
CA ASN A 111 -4.02 24.24 -19.41
C ASN A 111 -3.99 23.98 -20.93
N PHE A 112 -3.29 22.94 -21.40
CA PHE A 112 -3.08 22.70 -22.82
C PHE A 112 -3.67 21.35 -23.25
N CYS A 113 -4.73 21.40 -24.06
CA CYS A 113 -5.34 20.24 -24.67
C CYS A 113 -4.61 19.87 -25.98
N THR A 114 -4.18 18.62 -26.11
CA THR A 114 -3.55 18.11 -27.34
C THR A 114 -4.55 17.41 -28.25
N LYS A 115 -5.64 16.87 -27.68
CA LYS A 115 -6.72 16.24 -28.43
C LYS A 115 -8.07 16.61 -27.82
N CYS A 116 -8.87 17.38 -28.55
CA CYS A 116 -10.25 17.68 -28.18
C CYS A 116 -11.16 16.47 -28.47
N LYS A 117 -12.34 16.46 -27.85
CA LYS A 117 -13.40 15.50 -28.19
C LYS A 117 -13.82 15.66 -29.65
N GLU A 118 -14.35 14.59 -30.24
CA GLU A 118 -14.86 14.59 -31.61
C GLU A 118 -15.77 15.80 -31.89
N GLY A 119 -15.59 16.43 -33.06
CA GLY A 119 -16.35 17.61 -33.48
C GLY A 119 -15.83 18.95 -32.96
N LEU A 120 -14.72 18.99 -32.21
CA LEU A 120 -14.12 20.21 -31.69
C LEU A 120 -12.66 20.39 -32.14
N TYR A 121 -12.24 21.64 -32.33
CA TYR A 121 -10.87 21.99 -32.73
C TYR A 121 -10.14 22.71 -31.59
N SER A 122 -8.86 22.38 -31.39
CA SER A 122 -8.01 23.08 -30.43
C SER A 122 -7.66 24.47 -30.95
N HIS A 123 -8.01 25.52 -30.21
CA HIS A 123 -7.61 26.89 -30.50
C HIS A 123 -6.87 27.48 -29.29
N SER A 124 -5.64 27.96 -29.50
CA SER A 124 -4.85 28.64 -28.48
C SER A 124 -4.71 30.11 -28.88
N ARG A 125 -5.36 31.02 -28.14
CA ARG A 125 -4.96 32.44 -28.17
C ARG A 125 -3.68 32.54 -27.35
N ARG A 126 -2.57 32.83 -28.03
CA ARG A 126 -1.36 33.31 -27.36
C ARG A 126 -1.55 34.74 -26.90
#